data_AF-A0A965A081-F1
#
_entry.id   AF-A0A965A081-F1
#
_cell.length_a   1.000
_cell.length_b   1.000
_cell.length_c   1.000
_cell.angle_alpha   90.00
_cell.angle_beta   90.00
_cell.angle_gamma   90.00
#
_symmetry.space_group_name_H-M   'P 1'
#
loop_
_entity.id
_entity.type
_entity.pdbx_description
1 polymer ?
#
loop_
_entity_poly.entity_id
_entity_poly.type
_entity_poly.pdbx_seq_one_letter_code
_entity_poly.pdbx_strand_id
1 'polypeptide(L)'
;MTLESIKIAAALPEILLLLLLSAALLADLFVKRSQLLVHGLAVGGLLLLGLWQLIESGHTETVYAMNNLVVADSMTAFLKGGVSIATAISLMYARHYIVDREIASGEFHVLAMFAVLGQYVMISANSFLTIYLGIELLSLSLYALVALRRNHAVATEAAMKYFVLGALASG
;
A
#
# COMPACT_ATOMS: atom_id res chain seq x y z
N MET A 1 -29.93 11.21 5.90
CA MET A 1 -28.52 10.96 6.27
C MET A 1 -28.50 9.75 7.20
N THR A 2 -28.62 8.55 6.66
CA THR A 2 -28.71 7.31 7.44
C THR A 2 -27.42 6.52 7.25
N LEU A 3 -26.98 5.84 8.30
CA LEU A 3 -25.76 5.02 8.34
C LEU A 3 -25.70 3.93 7.25
N GLU A 4 -26.84 3.63 6.60
CA GLU A 4 -26.93 2.76 5.42
C GLU A 4 -26.17 3.29 4.18
N SER A 5 -25.93 4.61 4.09
CA SER A 5 -25.12 5.18 3.00
C SER A 5 -23.62 4.97 3.17
N ILE A 6 -23.18 4.55 4.37
CA ILE A 6 -21.80 4.17 4.66
C ILE A 6 -21.74 2.65 4.48
N LYS A 7 -21.75 2.19 3.22
CA LYS A 7 -21.48 0.79 2.90
C LYS A 7 -20.01 0.50 3.18
N ILE A 8 -19.67 0.27 4.45
CA ILE A 8 -18.30 -0.07 4.92
C ILE A 8 -17.77 -1.29 4.16
N ALA A 9 -18.66 -2.18 3.72
CA ALA A 9 -18.33 -3.33 2.90
C ALA A 9 -17.53 -2.99 1.64
N ALA A 10 -17.74 -1.80 1.03
CA ALA A 10 -16.98 -1.38 -0.15
C ALA A 10 -15.51 -1.06 0.16
N ALA A 11 -15.20 -0.69 1.41
CA ALA A 11 -13.85 -0.36 1.88
C ALA A 11 -13.19 -1.50 2.68
N LEU A 12 -13.79 -2.71 2.67
CA LEU A 12 -13.22 -3.89 3.33
C LEU A 12 -11.76 -4.17 2.93
N PRO A 13 -11.37 -4.12 1.64
CA PRO A 13 -10.00 -4.43 1.22
C PRO A 13 -8.96 -3.47 1.84
N GLU A 14 -9.30 -2.18 1.87
CA GLU A 14 -8.50 -1.11 2.49
C GLU A 14 -8.37 -1.30 4.00
N ILE A 15 -9.47 -1.63 4.67
CA ILE A 15 -9.48 -1.86 6.12
C ILE A 15 -8.63 -3.08 6.47
N LEU A 16 -8.76 -4.18 5.73
CA LEU A 16 -7.97 -5.38 5.96
C LEU A 16 -6.48 -5.14 5.71
N LEU A 17 -6.14 -4.40 4.66
CA LEU A 17 -4.76 -4.02 4.38
C LEU A 17 -4.20 -3.11 5.49
N LEU A 18 -4.99 -2.15 5.98
CA LEU A 18 -4.59 -1.27 7.09
C LEU A 18 -4.40 -2.06 8.39
N LEU A 19 -5.25 -3.05 8.67
CA LEU A 19 -5.10 -3.94 9.82
C LEU A 19 -3.84 -4.80 9.69
N LEU A 20 -3.59 -5.38 8.52
CA LEU A 20 -2.37 -6.12 8.22
C LEU A 20 -1.12 -5.26 8.43
N LEU A 21 -1.16 -4.02 7.92
CA LEU A 21 -0.09 -3.05 8.05
C LEU A 21 0.16 -2.68 9.52
N SER A 22 -0.90 -2.43 10.27
CA SER A 22 -0.82 -2.09 11.70
C SER A 22 -0.26 -3.25 12.51
N ALA A 23 -0.68 -4.48 12.19
CA ALA A 23 -0.14 -5.69 12.80
C ALA A 23 1.34 -5.89 12.48
N ALA A 24 1.76 -5.64 11.23
CA ALA A 24 3.16 -5.72 10.83
C ALA A 24 4.03 -4.66 11.52
N LEU A 25 3.53 -3.43 11.67
CA LEU A 25 4.17 -2.36 12.45
C LEU A 25 4.38 -2.74 13.91
N LEU A 26 3.33 -3.27 14.57
CA LEU A 26 3.42 -3.71 15.95
C LEU A 26 4.36 -4.92 16.10
N ALA A 27 4.30 -5.86 15.15
CA ALA A 27 5.22 -7.00 15.14
C ALA A 27 6.67 -6.56 15.01
N ASP A 28 6.96 -5.54 14.18
CA ASP A 28 8.30 -4.98 14.04
C ASP A 28 8.78 -4.26 15.31
N LEU A 29 7.87 -3.53 15.98
CA LEU A 29 8.18 -2.78 17.20
C LEU A 29 8.47 -3.69 18.41
N PHE A 30 7.68 -4.75 18.60
CA PHE A 30 7.73 -5.56 19.83
C PHE A 30 8.62 -6.81 19.72
N VAL A 31 8.88 -7.34 18.52
CA VAL A 31 9.60 -8.61 18.35
C VAL A 31 11.05 -8.37 17.94
N LYS A 32 12.00 -8.72 18.82
CA LYS A 32 13.43 -8.75 18.45
C LYS A 32 13.65 -9.79 17.34
N ARG A 33 14.23 -9.35 16.21
CA ARG A 33 14.50 -10.19 15.02
C ARG A 33 13.23 -10.58 14.23
N SER A 34 12.26 -9.66 14.18
CA SER A 34 10.99 -9.71 13.44
C SER A 34 11.09 -9.82 11.92
N GLN A 35 12.28 -9.68 11.30
CA GLN A 35 12.40 -9.46 9.85
C GLN A 35 11.74 -10.54 8.99
N LEU A 36 11.86 -11.82 9.38
CA LEU A 36 11.20 -12.92 8.66
C LEU A 36 9.68 -12.93 8.89
N LEU A 37 9.23 -12.54 10.08
CA LEU A 37 7.81 -12.44 10.42
C LEU A 37 7.16 -11.29 9.66
N VAL A 38 7.76 -10.10 9.67
CA VAL A 38 7.24 -8.92 8.97
C VAL A 38 7.24 -9.15 7.46
N HIS A 39 8.30 -9.73 6.90
CA HIS A 39 8.34 -10.12 5.49
C HIS A 39 7.24 -11.15 5.16
N GLY A 40 7.11 -12.19 5.98
CA GLY A 40 6.08 -13.23 5.80
C GLY A 40 4.67 -12.69 5.90
N LEU A 41 4.40 -11.79 6.85
CA LEU A 41 3.11 -11.11 7.01
C LEU A 41 2.81 -10.20 5.82
N ALA A 42 3.79 -9.40 5.36
CA ALA A 42 3.61 -8.50 4.23
C ALA A 42 3.36 -9.27 2.94
N VAL A 43 4.23 -10.22 2.57
CA VAL A 43 4.10 -11.00 1.35
C VAL A 43 2.86 -11.90 1.40
N GLY A 44 2.70 -12.66 2.49
CA GLY A 44 1.57 -13.57 2.66
C GLY A 44 0.24 -12.82 2.70
N GLY A 45 0.16 -11.73 3.44
CA GLY A 45 -1.06 -10.91 3.53
C GLY A 45 -1.41 -10.23 2.20
N LEU A 46 -0.43 -9.67 1.47
CA LEU A 46 -0.67 -9.10 0.14
C LEU A 46 -1.09 -10.16 -0.89
N LEU A 47 -0.50 -11.36 -0.85
CA LEU A 47 -0.92 -12.46 -1.74
C LEU A 47 -2.33 -12.93 -1.41
N LEU A 48 -2.67 -13.14 -0.13
CA LEU A 48 -4.01 -13.57 0.27
C LEU A 48 -5.07 -12.52 -0.08
N LEU A 49 -4.81 -11.25 0.22
CA LEU A 49 -5.72 -10.15 -0.16
C LEU A 49 -5.82 -10.01 -1.68
N GLY A 50 -4.71 -10.11 -2.39
CA GLY A 50 -4.69 -10.00 -3.85
C GLY A 50 -5.47 -11.12 -4.53
N LEU A 51 -5.25 -12.38 -4.10
CA LEU A 51 -6.00 -13.53 -4.61
C LEU A 51 -7.49 -13.43 -4.29
N TRP A 52 -7.84 -13.03 -3.07
CA TRP A 52 -9.24 -12.82 -2.70
C TRP A 52 -9.90 -11.77 -3.60
N GLN A 53 -9.25 -10.62 -3.83
CA GLN A 53 -9.76 -9.58 -4.72
C GLN A 53 -9.92 -10.04 -6.18
N LEU A 54 -8.99 -10.86 -6.70
CA LEU A 54 -9.12 -11.41 -8.04
C LEU A 54 -10.31 -12.39 -8.15
N ILE A 55 -10.60 -13.17 -7.11
CA ILE A 55 -11.77 -14.07 -7.10
C ILE A 55 -13.08 -13.26 -7.05
N GLU A 56 -13.11 -12.22 -6.22
CA GLU A 56 -14.26 -11.31 -6.10
C GLU A 56 -14.52 -10.47 -7.36
N SER A 57 -13.48 -10.19 -8.16
CA SER A 57 -13.63 -9.41 -9.40
C SER A 57 -14.63 -10.00 -10.41
N GLY A 58 -14.89 -11.32 -10.34
CA GLY A 58 -15.88 -12.00 -11.18
C GLY A 58 -17.34 -11.87 -10.68
N HIS A 59 -17.55 -11.41 -9.45
CA HIS A 59 -18.85 -11.49 -8.76
C HIS A 59 -19.33 -10.16 -8.17
N THR A 60 -18.52 -9.10 -8.26
CA THR A 60 -18.80 -7.83 -7.57
C THR A 60 -19.78 -6.97 -8.36
N GLU A 61 -20.96 -6.68 -7.80
CA GLU A 61 -21.87 -5.65 -8.28
C GLU A 61 -21.30 -4.25 -8.02
N THR A 62 -21.66 -3.26 -8.85
CA THR A 62 -21.19 -1.88 -8.71
C THR A 62 -21.82 -1.23 -7.48
N VAL A 63 -20.99 -0.94 -6.47
CA VAL A 63 -21.43 -0.32 -5.22
C VAL A 63 -20.75 1.03 -5.04
N TYR A 64 -21.58 2.07 -4.96
CA TYR A 64 -21.15 3.40 -4.54
C TYR A 64 -21.24 3.51 -3.01
N ALA A 65 -20.17 4.00 -2.39
CA ALA A 65 -20.05 4.20 -0.95
C ALA A 65 -19.53 5.60 -0.62
N MET A 66 -19.65 5.99 0.66
CA MET A 66 -19.13 7.26 1.19
C MET A 66 -19.59 8.49 0.37
N ASN A 67 -20.90 8.58 0.10
CA ASN A 67 -21.46 9.69 -0.68
C ASN A 67 -20.82 9.84 -2.08
N ASN A 68 -20.69 8.71 -2.80
CA ASN A 68 -20.07 8.61 -4.12
C ASN A 68 -18.58 8.98 -4.18
N LEU A 69 -17.86 9.05 -3.06
CA LEU A 69 -16.41 9.25 -3.05
C LEU A 69 -15.66 7.96 -3.41
N VAL A 70 -16.25 6.80 -3.08
CA VAL A 70 -15.63 5.49 -3.23
C VAL A 70 -16.53 4.61 -4.10
N VAL A 71 -15.92 3.94 -5.07
CA VAL A 71 -16.59 2.96 -5.94
C VAL A 71 -15.91 1.61 -5.79
N ALA A 72 -16.73 0.58 -5.61
CA ALA A 72 -16.32 -0.81 -5.65
C ALA A 72 -17.02 -1.49 -6.82
N ASP A 73 -16.25 -1.89 -7.82
CA ASP A 73 -16.70 -2.65 -8.98
C ASP A 73 -15.69 -3.75 -9.32
N SER A 74 -16.01 -4.55 -10.34
CA SER A 74 -15.13 -5.62 -10.81
C SER A 74 -13.76 -5.13 -11.26
N MET A 75 -13.68 -3.94 -11.89
CA MET A 75 -12.42 -3.33 -12.31
C MET A 75 -11.55 -2.92 -11.11
N THR A 76 -12.15 -2.32 -10.10
CA THR A 76 -11.52 -1.94 -8.83
C THR A 76 -10.91 -3.17 -8.17
N ALA A 77 -11.68 -4.25 -8.06
CA ALA A 77 -11.20 -5.51 -7.47
C ALA A 77 -10.04 -6.11 -8.28
N PHE A 78 -10.14 -6.12 -9.61
CA PHE A 78 -9.07 -6.60 -10.49
C PHE A 78 -7.77 -5.80 -10.33
N LEU A 79 -7.85 -4.46 -10.34
CA LEU A 79 -6.69 -3.58 -10.20
C LEU A 79 -6.06 -3.69 -8.79
N LYS A 80 -6.87 -3.72 -7.73
CA LYS A 80 -6.39 -3.94 -6.36
C LYS A 80 -5.67 -5.29 -6.24
N GLY A 81 -6.25 -6.35 -6.79
CA GLY A 81 -5.65 -7.68 -6.84
C GLY A 81 -4.31 -7.69 -7.57
N GLY A 82 -4.25 -7.09 -8.76
CA GLY A 82 -3.05 -6.99 -9.58
C GLY A 82 -1.91 -6.23 -8.88
N VAL A 83 -2.20 -5.08 -8.27
CA VAL A 83 -1.23 -4.28 -7.53
C VAL A 83 -0.69 -5.05 -6.32
N SER A 84 -1.53 -5.73 -5.56
CA SER A 84 -1.08 -6.50 -4.40
C SER A 84 -0.15 -7.65 -4.77
N ILE A 85 -0.47 -8.38 -5.84
CA ILE A 85 0.38 -9.49 -6.33
C ILE A 85 1.69 -8.94 -6.89
N ALA A 86 1.65 -7.87 -7.69
CA ALA A 86 2.84 -7.24 -8.24
C ALA A 86 3.79 -6.77 -7.12
N THR A 87 3.25 -6.11 -6.09
CA THR A 87 4.05 -5.68 -4.94
C THR A 87 4.56 -6.87 -4.13
N ALA A 88 3.77 -7.92 -3.91
CA ALA A 88 4.23 -9.13 -3.22
C ALA A 88 5.42 -9.77 -3.95
N ILE A 89 5.35 -9.90 -5.28
CA ILE A 89 6.46 -10.41 -6.10
C ILE A 89 7.69 -9.49 -6.00
N SER A 90 7.49 -8.16 -6.03
CA SER A 90 8.57 -7.19 -5.86
C SER A 90 9.26 -7.33 -4.50
N LEU A 91 8.50 -7.50 -3.41
CA LEU A 91 9.03 -7.73 -2.06
C LEU A 91 9.81 -9.05 -1.96
N MET A 92 9.32 -10.12 -2.60
CA MET A 92 10.05 -11.39 -2.65
C MET A 92 11.39 -11.25 -3.37
N TYR A 93 11.42 -10.53 -4.50
CA TYR A 93 12.65 -10.27 -5.25
C TYR A 93 13.63 -9.39 -4.46
N ALA A 94 13.11 -8.36 -3.78
CA ALA A 94 13.92 -7.42 -3.00
C ALA A 94 14.59 -8.03 -1.76
N ARG A 95 14.17 -9.22 -1.31
CA ARG A 95 14.66 -9.85 -0.08
C ARG A 95 16.18 -9.94 -0.01
N HIS A 96 16.84 -10.49 -1.03
CA HIS A 96 18.30 -10.63 -1.05
C HIS A 96 18.99 -9.28 -1.09
N TYR A 97 18.47 -8.36 -1.92
CA TYR A 97 18.99 -7.01 -2.06
C TYR A 97 18.98 -6.21 -0.75
N ILE A 98 17.93 -6.33 0.06
CA ILE A 98 17.79 -5.63 1.36
C ILE A 98 18.83 -6.14 2.35
N VAL A 99 19.06 -7.46 2.38
CA VAL A 99 20.04 -8.09 3.26
C VAL A 99 21.46 -7.69 2.85
N ASP A 100 21.78 -7.77 1.57
CA ASP A 100 23.12 -7.46 1.03
C ASP A 100 23.52 -6.00 1.24
N ARG A 101 22.54 -5.09 1.35
CA ARG A 101 22.76 -3.64 1.49
C ARG A 101 22.47 -3.11 2.89
N GLU A 102 22.23 -4.01 3.85
CA GLU A 102 21.94 -3.71 5.26
C GLU A 102 20.82 -2.67 5.44
N ILE A 103 19.80 -2.76 4.59
CA ILE A 103 18.65 -1.85 4.63
C ILE A 103 17.70 -2.29 5.75
N ALA A 104 17.04 -1.33 6.41
CA ALA A 104 16.06 -1.58 7.47
C ALA A 104 14.87 -2.39 6.92
N SER A 105 14.94 -3.72 7.05
CA SER A 105 13.98 -4.64 6.45
C SER A 105 12.55 -4.41 6.95
N GLY A 106 12.33 -4.19 8.25
CA GLY A 106 10.99 -3.95 8.80
C GLY A 106 10.31 -2.72 8.18
N GLU A 107 10.98 -1.56 8.28
CA GLU A 107 10.54 -0.29 7.68
C GLU A 107 10.28 -0.39 6.18
N PHE A 108 11.12 -1.11 5.43
CA PHE A 108 10.94 -1.32 3.99
C PHE A 108 9.60 -1.97 3.66
N HIS A 109 9.25 -3.07 4.34
CA HIS A 109 8.00 -3.79 4.08
C HIS A 109 6.77 -2.97 4.50
N VAL A 110 6.86 -2.27 5.62
CA VAL A 110 5.78 -1.40 6.12
C VAL A 110 5.50 -0.25 5.15
N LEU A 111 6.53 0.46 4.71
CA LEU A 111 6.37 1.57 3.77
C LEU A 111 5.85 1.08 2.41
N ALA A 112 6.27 -0.11 1.95
CA ALA A 112 5.71 -0.71 0.75
C ALA A 112 4.22 -1.03 0.89
N MET A 113 3.76 -1.51 2.05
CA MET A 113 2.34 -1.72 2.31
C MET A 113 1.56 -0.41 2.40
N PHE A 114 2.14 0.67 2.95
CA PHE A 114 1.52 2.01 2.92
C PHE A 114 1.37 2.54 1.48
N ALA A 115 2.37 2.31 0.63
CA ALA A 115 2.28 2.64 -0.79
C ALA A 115 1.11 1.91 -1.47
N VAL A 116 0.93 0.61 -1.21
CA VAL A 116 -0.22 -0.17 -1.71
C VAL A 116 -1.54 0.35 -1.17
N LEU A 117 -1.59 0.78 0.10
CA LEU A 117 -2.79 1.39 0.67
C LEU A 117 -3.17 2.69 -0.07
N GLY A 118 -2.19 3.55 -0.40
CA GLY A 118 -2.41 4.73 -1.25
C GLY A 118 -2.94 4.37 -2.64
N GLN A 119 -2.39 3.33 -3.25
CA GLN A 119 -2.87 2.80 -4.53
C GLN A 119 -4.31 2.28 -4.44
N TYR A 120 -4.67 1.58 -3.36
CA TYR A 120 -6.04 1.11 -3.13
C TYR A 120 -7.04 2.26 -3.04
N VAL A 121 -6.71 3.31 -2.26
CA VAL A 121 -7.53 4.52 -2.13
C VAL A 121 -7.70 5.19 -3.49
N MET A 122 -6.62 5.27 -4.29
CA MET A 122 -6.65 5.85 -5.63
C MET A 122 -7.49 5.03 -6.61
N ILE A 123 -7.39 3.70 -6.59
CA ILE A 123 -8.13 2.80 -7.50
C ILE A 123 -9.64 2.90 -7.24
N SER A 124 -10.06 3.02 -5.98
CA SER A 124 -11.47 3.16 -5.62
C SER A 124 -12.01 4.59 -5.69
N ALA A 125 -11.20 5.56 -6.09
CA ALA A 125 -11.58 6.97 -6.04
C ALA A 125 -12.56 7.35 -7.16
N ASN A 126 -13.63 8.06 -6.78
CA ASN A 126 -14.61 8.63 -7.72
C ASN A 126 -14.73 10.17 -7.59
N SER A 127 -13.74 10.79 -6.95
CA SER A 127 -13.59 12.24 -6.82
C SER A 127 -12.12 12.62 -6.91
N PHE A 128 -11.83 13.79 -7.48
CA PHE A 128 -10.47 14.33 -7.55
C PHE A 128 -9.80 14.44 -6.19
N LEU A 129 -10.57 14.75 -5.13
CA LEU A 129 -10.04 14.82 -3.77
C LEU A 129 -9.53 13.45 -3.29
N THR A 130 -10.28 12.38 -3.58
CA THR A 130 -9.91 11.02 -3.16
C THR A 130 -8.72 10.50 -3.97
N ILE A 131 -8.66 10.82 -5.27
CA ILE A 131 -7.48 10.53 -6.12
C ILE A 131 -6.24 11.24 -5.55
N TYR A 132 -6.34 12.53 -5.26
CA TYR A 132 -5.24 13.32 -4.71
C TYR A 132 -4.72 12.74 -3.39
N LEU A 133 -5.62 12.39 -2.47
CA LEU A 133 -5.26 11.77 -1.20
C LEU A 133 -4.53 10.43 -1.39
N GLY A 134 -4.98 9.60 -2.34
CA GLY A 134 -4.32 8.33 -2.67
C GLY A 134 -2.90 8.54 -3.23
N ILE A 135 -2.72 9.53 -4.10
CA ILE A 135 -1.41 9.89 -4.67
C ILE A 135 -0.46 10.44 -3.61
N GLU A 136 -0.94 11.30 -2.71
CA GLU A 136 -0.11 11.84 -1.62
C GLU A 136 0.36 10.73 -0.65
N LEU A 137 -0.56 9.83 -0.26
CA LEU A 137 -0.20 8.70 0.60
C LEU A 137 0.84 7.78 -0.07
N LEU A 138 0.66 7.49 -1.36
CA LEU A 138 1.63 6.73 -2.16
C LEU A 138 2.98 7.46 -2.23
N SER A 139 2.95 8.76 -2.52
CA SER A 139 4.13 9.59 -2.73
C SER A 139 4.99 9.69 -1.47
N LEU A 140 4.39 10.05 -0.33
CA LEU A 140 5.10 10.13 0.95
C LEU A 140 5.75 8.79 1.34
N SER A 141 5.05 7.67 1.09
CA SER A 141 5.57 6.34 1.34
C SER A 141 6.78 6.02 0.46
N LEU A 142 6.72 6.39 -0.83
CA LEU A 142 7.84 6.21 -1.76
C LEU A 142 9.02 7.12 -1.43
N TYR A 143 8.79 8.36 -1.00
CA TYR A 143 9.86 9.27 -0.57
C TYR A 143 10.64 8.68 0.60
N ALA A 144 9.93 8.15 1.59
CA ALA A 144 10.54 7.44 2.71
C ALA A 144 11.30 6.17 2.26
N LEU A 145 10.75 5.39 1.32
CA LEU A 145 11.42 4.20 0.78
C LEU A 145 12.74 4.52 0.07
N VAL A 146 12.79 5.57 -0.73
CA VAL A 146 14.01 5.98 -1.43
C VAL A 146 15.06 6.50 -0.43
N ALA A 147 14.61 7.20 0.63
CA ALA A 147 15.47 7.73 1.68
C ALA A 147 15.93 6.70 2.72
N LEU A 148 15.41 5.46 2.66
CA LEU A 148 15.63 4.43 3.68
C LEU A 148 17.13 4.13 3.92
N ARG A 149 17.95 4.24 2.87
CA ARG A 149 19.41 4.08 2.95
C ARG A 149 20.12 5.39 3.27
N ARG A 150 19.81 5.99 4.42
CA ARG A 150 20.28 7.32 4.87
C ARG A 150 21.81 7.52 4.92
N ASN A 151 22.58 6.45 5.07
CA ASN A 151 24.05 6.52 5.13
C ASN A 151 24.71 6.52 3.74
N HIS A 152 23.93 6.48 2.66
CA HIS A 152 24.44 6.43 1.30
C HIS A 152 24.15 7.75 0.56
N ALA A 153 25.19 8.50 0.23
CA ALA A 153 25.07 9.83 -0.37
C ALA A 153 24.18 9.85 -1.62
N VAL A 154 24.38 8.90 -2.54
CA VAL A 154 23.59 8.80 -3.78
C VAL A 154 22.11 8.53 -3.52
N ALA A 155 21.78 7.74 -2.48
CA ALA A 155 20.38 7.44 -2.17
C ALA A 155 19.68 8.66 -1.57
N THR A 156 20.40 9.40 -0.72
CA THR A 156 19.91 10.64 -0.11
C THR A 156 19.70 11.74 -1.15
N GLU A 157 20.63 11.91 -2.09
CA GLU A 157 20.49 12.86 -3.20
C GLU A 157 19.31 12.48 -4.11
N ALA A 158 19.15 11.19 -4.43
CA ALA A 158 18.03 10.69 -5.22
C ALA A 158 16.68 10.92 -4.51
N ALA A 159 16.61 10.68 -3.20
CA ALA A 159 15.41 10.93 -2.40
C ALA A 159 15.02 12.42 -2.43
N MET A 160 15.98 13.32 -2.27
CA MET A 160 15.73 14.76 -2.36
C MET A 160 15.24 15.18 -3.75
N LYS A 161 15.85 14.66 -4.82
CA LYS A 161 15.39 14.93 -6.20
C LYS A 161 13.96 14.44 -6.42
N TYR A 162 13.65 13.24 -5.96
CA TYR A 162 12.32 12.63 -6.12
C TYR A 162 11.25 13.37 -5.31
N PHE A 163 11.58 13.75 -4.07
CA PHE A 163 10.71 14.58 -3.23
C PHE A 163 10.43 15.95 -3.86
N VAL A 164 11.45 16.68 -4.30
CA VAL A 164 11.27 18.02 -4.89
C VAL A 164 10.47 17.95 -6.20
N LEU A 165 10.79 17.01 -7.09
CA LEU A 165 10.03 16.82 -8.34
C LEU A 165 8.56 16.46 -8.05
N GLY A 166 8.33 15.63 -7.03
CA GLY A 166 6.99 15.25 -6.62
C GLY A 166 6.20 16.39 -5.98
N ALA A 167 6.83 17.18 -5.11
CA ALA A 167 6.22 18.37 -4.50
C ALA A 167 5.84 19.42 -5.56
N LEU A 168 6.65 19.59 -6.61
CA LEU A 168 6.34 20.46 -7.74
C LEU A 168 5.23 19.94 -8.64
N ALA A 169 5.03 18.62 -8.70
CA ALA A 169 3.97 18.01 -9.50
C ALA A 169 2.61 17.97 -8.78
N SER A 170 2.62 17.99 -7.44
CA SER A 170 1.43 17.86 -6.60
C SER A 170 0.84 19.20 -6.13
N GLY A 171 1.65 20.28 -6.12
CA GLY A 171 1.22 21.65 -5.80
C GLY A 171 0.87 22.47 -7.03
#